data_AF-A0A7C6XVE4-F1
#
_entry.id   AF-A0A7C6XVE4-F1
#
_cell.length_a   1.000
_cell.length_b   1.000
_cell.length_c   1.000
_cell.angle_alpha   90.00
_cell.angle_beta   90.00
_cell.angle_gamma   90.00
#
_symmetry.space_group_name_H-M   'P 1'
#
loop_
_entity.id
_entity.type
_entity.pdbx_description
1 polymer ?
#
loop_
_entity_poly.entity_id
_entity_poly.type
_entity_poly.pdbx_seq_one_letter_code
_entity_poly.pdbx_strand_id
1 'polypeptide(L)'
;MARLQMHTGVPGVSVDAIVPEYARSAKVKEMSRTEYYAGRALPVLWLLHGGGGNSGDWLRYTQIELFAEEKRLIVVCPSAENSCYVNMARGVQWHDLIADKLWATVH
;
A
#
# COMPACT_ATOMS: atom_id res chain seq x y z
N MET A 1 -12.77 -2.52 -5.47
CA MET A 1 -11.54 -2.08 -4.78
C MET A 1 -11.65 -0.60 -4.47
N ALA A 2 -11.14 -0.19 -3.31
CA ALA A 2 -10.99 1.22 -2.97
C ALA A 2 -9.50 1.61 -3.04
N ARG A 3 -9.19 2.68 -3.78
CA ARG A 3 -7.89 3.34 -3.74
C ARG A 3 -7.96 4.49 -2.75
N LEU A 4 -7.07 4.50 -1.78
CA LEU A 4 -6.93 5.57 -0.80
C LEU A 4 -5.59 6.26 -1.02
N GLN A 5 -5.62 7.57 -1.28
CA GLN A 5 -4.42 8.38 -1.28
C GLN A 5 -4.31 9.07 0.08
N MET A 6 -3.21 8.81 0.79
CA MET A 6 -2.98 9.34 2.12
C MET A 6 -1.90 10.41 2.08
N HIS A 7 -2.15 11.53 2.77
CA HIS A 7 -1.16 12.56 3.04
C HIS A 7 -0.52 12.29 4.39
N THR A 8 0.79 12.10 4.42
CA THR A 8 1.54 11.70 5.63
C THR A 8 1.93 12.86 6.53
N GLY A 9 1.59 14.10 6.14
CA GLY A 9 2.07 15.32 6.79
C GLY A 9 3.55 15.65 6.49
N VAL A 10 4.28 14.76 5.82
CA VAL A 10 5.63 15.03 5.31
C VAL A 10 5.53 15.55 3.87
N PRO A 11 6.03 16.77 3.58
CA PRO A 11 6.02 17.30 2.22
C PRO A 11 6.74 16.36 1.25
N GLY A 12 6.15 16.12 0.07
CA GLY A 12 6.72 15.24 -0.96
C GLY A 12 6.45 13.74 -0.77
N VAL A 13 5.82 13.35 0.35
CA VAL A 13 5.54 11.93 0.64
C VAL A 13 4.06 11.62 0.43
N SER A 14 3.79 10.87 -0.64
CA SER A 14 2.48 10.33 -0.98
C SER A 14 2.44 8.84 -0.65
N VAL A 15 1.27 8.36 -0.25
CA VAL A 15 1.03 6.94 -0.05
C VAL A 15 -0.24 6.57 -0.79
N ASP A 16 -0.14 5.60 -1.67
CA ASP A 16 -1.29 4.97 -2.32
C ASP A 16 -1.55 3.62 -1.65
N ALA A 17 -2.76 3.45 -1.13
CA ALA A 17 -3.20 2.18 -0.57
C ALA A 17 -4.34 1.60 -1.41
N ILE A 18 -4.24 0.31 -1.71
CA ILE A 18 -5.30 -0.47 -2.34
C ILE A 18 -5.92 -1.33 -1.27
N VAL A 19 -7.21 -1.12 -1.02
CA VAL A 19 -8.00 -1.90 -0.06
C VAL A 19 -8.91 -2.83 -0.84
N PRO A 20 -8.79 -4.16 -0.66
CA PRO A 20 -9.58 -5.11 -1.41
C PRO A 20 -11.01 -5.12 -0.87
N GLU A 21 -11.98 -5.18 -1.77
CA GLU A 21 -13.39 -5.16 -1.40
C GLU A 21 -14.04 -6.54 -1.59
N TYR A 22 -15.22 -6.71 -1.03
CA TYR A 22 -16.04 -7.86 -1.37
C TYR A 22 -16.50 -7.77 -2.83
N ALA A 23 -15.77 -8.43 -3.73
CA ALA A 23 -16.07 -8.46 -5.16
C ALA A 23 -16.29 -9.87 -5.70
N ARG A 24 -16.33 -9.95 -7.05
CA ARG A 24 -16.58 -11.19 -7.79
C ARG A 24 -15.61 -12.31 -7.41
N SER A 25 -14.34 -12.00 -7.14
CA SER A 25 -13.33 -12.98 -6.72
C SER A 25 -13.73 -13.73 -5.44
N ALA A 26 -14.29 -13.03 -4.46
CA ALA A 26 -14.81 -13.62 -3.22
C ALA A 26 -16.06 -14.47 -3.48
N LYS A 27 -16.97 -14.01 -4.35
CA LYS A 27 -18.16 -14.76 -4.75
C LYS A 27 -17.83 -16.07 -5.47
N VAL A 28 -16.82 -16.06 -6.34
CA VAL A 28 -16.33 -17.27 -7.05
C VAL A 28 -15.75 -18.29 -6.07
N LYS A 29 -15.20 -17.81 -4.94
CA LYS A 29 -14.72 -18.65 -3.84
C LYS A 29 -15.83 -19.05 -2.85
N GLU A 30 -17.10 -18.80 -3.19
CA GLU A 30 -18.29 -19.08 -2.37
C GLU A 30 -18.24 -18.47 -0.97
N MET A 31 -17.45 -17.42 -0.76
CA MET A 31 -17.34 -16.72 0.52
C MET A 31 -18.47 -15.70 0.64
N SER A 32 -19.23 -15.73 1.73
CA SER A 32 -20.24 -14.71 1.98
C SER A 32 -19.60 -13.35 2.29
N ARG A 33 -20.35 -12.26 2.11
CA ARG A 33 -19.88 -10.91 2.47
C ARG A 33 -19.53 -10.82 3.96
N THR A 34 -20.31 -11.50 4.80
CA THR A 34 -20.05 -11.54 6.24
C THR A 34 -18.74 -12.26 6.51
N GLU A 35 -18.52 -13.46 5.96
CA GLU A 35 -17.25 -14.19 6.11
C GLU A 35 -16.06 -13.44 5.51
N TYR A 36 -16.27 -12.72 4.41
CA TYR A 36 -15.23 -11.90 3.78
C TYR A 36 -14.73 -10.80 4.69
N TYR A 37 -15.57 -10.26 5.58
CA TYR A 37 -15.16 -9.25 6.57
C TYR A 37 -15.04 -9.82 8.00
N ALA A 38 -15.53 -11.03 8.24
CA ALA A 38 -15.44 -11.72 9.52
C ALA A 38 -14.13 -12.50 9.59
N GLY A 39 -13.13 -11.92 10.26
CA GLY A 39 -11.86 -12.59 10.46
C GLY A 39 -10.79 -11.67 11.03
N ARG A 40 -9.56 -12.19 11.01
CA ARG A 40 -8.35 -11.45 11.36
C ARG A 40 -8.11 -10.32 10.35
N ALA A 41 -7.35 -9.32 10.77
CA ALA A 41 -6.91 -8.22 9.92
C ALA A 41 -6.35 -8.74 8.57
N LEU A 42 -6.65 -8.01 7.50
CA LEU A 42 -6.15 -8.35 6.17
C LEU A 42 -4.61 -8.28 6.15
N PRO A 43 -3.92 -9.20 5.46
CA PRO A 43 -2.48 -9.08 5.28
C PRO A 43 -2.15 -7.79 4.51
N VAL A 44 -1.07 -7.13 4.91
CA VAL A 44 -0.60 -5.89 4.30
C VAL A 44 0.70 -6.16 3.55
N LEU A 45 0.72 -5.84 2.26
CA LEU A 45 1.92 -5.85 1.42
C LEU A 45 2.43 -4.43 1.24
N TRP A 46 3.68 -4.20 1.62
CA TRP A 46 4.40 -2.97 1.32
C TRP A 46 5.12 -3.12 0.00
N LEU A 47 4.73 -2.34 -1.00
CA LEU A 47 5.24 -2.45 -2.36
C LEU A 47 5.98 -1.17 -2.76
N LEU A 48 7.31 -1.25 -2.66
CA LEU A 48 8.22 -0.12 -2.81
C LEU A 48 8.55 0.14 -4.29
N HIS A 49 8.59 1.41 -4.71
CA HIS A 49 8.96 1.79 -6.07
C HIS A 49 10.49 1.82 -6.29
N GLY A 50 10.90 1.83 -7.56
CA GLY A 50 12.31 1.96 -7.98
C GLY A 50 12.78 3.41 -8.17
N GLY A 51 14.02 3.59 -8.61
CA GLY A 51 14.57 4.92 -8.90
C GLY A 51 13.77 5.67 -9.98
N GLY A 52 13.52 6.96 -9.75
CA GLY A 52 12.71 7.85 -10.58
C GLY A 52 11.20 7.73 -10.36
N GLY A 53 10.79 6.81 -9.49
CA GLY A 53 9.41 6.43 -9.24
C GLY A 53 8.70 7.19 -8.13
N ASN A 54 7.43 6.84 -7.91
CA ASN A 54 6.64 7.27 -6.75
C ASN A 54 5.54 6.25 -6.38
N SER A 55 4.66 6.62 -5.44
CA SER A 55 3.57 5.77 -4.93
C SER A 55 2.64 5.22 -6.01
N GLY A 56 2.49 5.93 -7.13
CA GLY A 56 1.59 5.57 -8.22
C GLY A 56 2.14 4.55 -9.22
N ASP A 57 3.43 4.21 -9.16
CA ASP A 57 4.08 3.41 -10.21
C ASP A 57 3.44 2.04 -10.40
N TRP A 58 3.21 1.32 -9.29
CA TRP A 58 2.62 -0.01 -9.35
C TRP A 58 1.19 0.03 -9.89
N LEU A 59 0.43 1.08 -9.57
CA LEU A 59 -0.93 1.27 -10.08
C LEU A 59 -0.93 1.63 -11.57
N ARG A 60 0.07 2.39 -12.03
CA ARG A 60 0.17 2.83 -13.42
C ARG A 60 0.71 1.75 -14.36
N TYR A 61 1.65 0.94 -13.90
CA TYR A 61 2.45 0.07 -14.76
C TYR A 61 2.21 -1.43 -14.53
N THR A 62 1.28 -1.81 -13.63
CA THR A 62 0.95 -3.21 -13.37
C THR A 62 -0.55 -3.41 -13.13
N GLN A 63 -0.97 -4.67 -12.92
CA GLN A 63 -2.33 -5.04 -12.54
C GLN A 63 -2.47 -5.27 -11.02
N ILE A 64 -1.71 -4.54 -10.21
CA ILE A 64 -1.65 -4.75 -8.75
C ILE A 64 -3.03 -4.69 -8.08
N GLU A 65 -3.95 -3.85 -8.57
CA GLU A 65 -5.31 -3.73 -8.04
C GLU A 65 -6.11 -5.03 -8.18
N LEU A 66 -6.01 -5.68 -9.35
CA LEU A 66 -6.66 -6.98 -9.59
C LEU A 66 -6.08 -8.05 -8.67
N PHE A 67 -4.75 -8.10 -8.55
CA PHE A 67 -4.08 -9.11 -7.73
C PHE A 67 -4.34 -8.92 -6.24
N ALA A 68 -4.45 -7.67 -5.77
CA ALA A 68 -4.81 -7.33 -4.40
C ALA A 68 -6.21 -7.88 -4.05
N GLU A 69 -7.17 -7.66 -4.95
CA GLU A 69 -8.55 -8.14 -4.81
C GLU A 69 -8.64 -9.69 -4.81
N GLU A 70 -7.93 -10.36 -5.71
CA GLU A 70 -7.97 -11.82 -5.84
C GLU A 70 -7.37 -12.55 -4.64
N LYS A 71 -6.31 -11.98 -4.08
CA LYS A 71 -5.56 -12.54 -2.95
C LYS A 71 -6.01 -11.99 -1.60
N ARG A 72 -6.98 -11.06 -1.56
CA ARG A 72 -7.53 -10.45 -0.33
C ARG A 72 -6.41 -9.85 0.53
N LEU A 73 -5.59 -8.98 -0.07
CA LEU A 73 -4.52 -8.23 0.61
C LEU A 73 -4.68 -6.72 0.45
N ILE A 74 -4.27 -5.98 1.47
CA ILE A 74 -4.05 -4.54 1.36
C ILE A 74 -2.67 -4.33 0.73
N VAL A 75 -2.55 -3.44 -0.24
CA VAL A 75 -1.25 -3.03 -0.81
C VAL A 75 -0.99 -1.59 -0.43
N VAL A 76 0.17 -1.30 0.14
CA VAL A 76 0.62 0.05 0.50
C VAL A 76 1.85 0.40 -0.32
N CYS A 77 1.75 1.47 -1.11
CA CYS A 77 2.79 1.99 -1.99
C CYS A 77 3.20 3.39 -1.51
N PRO A 78 4.23 3.53 -0.66
CA PRO A 78 4.76 4.84 -0.29
C PRO A 78 5.68 5.41 -1.38
N SER A 79 5.74 6.73 -1.51
CA SER A 79 6.84 7.41 -2.20
C SER A 79 8.02 7.62 -1.24
N ALA A 80 9.24 7.58 -1.78
CA ALA A 80 10.46 7.82 -1.03
C ALA A 80 11.49 8.66 -1.82
N GLU A 81 11.06 9.34 -2.88
CA GLU A 81 11.95 9.96 -3.87
C GLU A 81 13.06 9.00 -4.32
N ASN A 82 14.25 9.50 -4.68
CA ASN A 82 15.42 8.69 -5.03
C ASN A 82 16.30 8.39 -3.80
N SER A 83 15.68 8.19 -2.63
CA SER A 83 16.40 8.01 -1.38
C SER A 83 17.03 6.65 -1.18
N CYS A 84 16.69 5.66 -2.02
CA CYS A 84 16.98 4.24 -1.78
C CYS A 84 16.47 3.75 -0.40
N TYR A 85 15.43 4.40 0.15
CA TYR A 85 14.84 4.05 1.44
C TYR A 85 15.81 4.16 2.63
N VAL A 86 16.87 4.95 2.51
CA VAL A 86 17.84 5.16 3.59
C VAL A 86 17.75 6.55 4.18
N ASN A 87 18.13 6.66 5.45
CA ASN A 87 18.32 7.94 6.10
C ASN A 87 19.44 8.73 5.41
N MET A 88 19.10 9.90 4.89
CA MET A 88 20.07 10.75 4.21
C MET A 88 21.04 11.37 5.22
N ALA A 89 22.32 11.48 4.86
CA ALA A 89 23.29 12.22 5.68
C ALA A 89 22.90 13.69 5.88
N ARG A 90 22.20 14.25 4.89
CA ARG A 90 21.56 15.57 4.94
C ARG A 90 20.22 15.46 4.22
N GLY A 91 19.12 15.65 4.93
CA GLY A 91 17.78 15.59 4.35
C GLY A 91 16.81 14.78 5.20
N VAL A 92 15.85 14.14 4.54
CA VAL A 92 14.82 13.35 5.22
C VAL A 92 15.39 12.01 5.69
N GLN A 93 14.95 11.61 6.88
CA GLN A 93 15.22 10.29 7.46
C GLN A 93 14.23 9.26 6.87
N TRP A 94 14.44 8.86 5.61
CA TRP A 94 13.49 8.05 4.86
C TRP A 94 13.25 6.66 5.44
N HIS A 95 14.29 6.02 5.98
CA HIS A 95 14.13 4.73 6.63
C HIS A 95 13.18 4.87 7.83
N ASP A 96 13.46 5.82 8.72
CA ASP A 96 12.68 6.01 9.96
C ASP A 96 11.24 6.46 9.63
N LEU A 97 11.07 7.29 8.59
CA LEU A 97 9.76 7.71 8.13
C LEU A 97 8.91 6.52 7.64
N ILE A 98 9.50 5.61 6.87
CA ILE A 98 8.75 4.52 6.24
C ILE A 98 8.60 3.34 7.22
N ALA A 99 9.70 2.89 7.82
CA ALA A 99 9.76 1.72 8.67
C ALA A 99 9.13 1.94 10.05
N ASP A 100 9.14 3.18 10.57
CA ASP A 100 8.56 3.45 11.89
C ASP A 100 7.25 4.24 11.77
N LYS A 101 7.31 5.47 11.26
CA LYS A 101 6.15 6.39 11.31
C LYS A 101 4.99 5.91 10.46
N LEU A 102 5.26 5.59 9.19
CA LEU A 102 4.21 5.15 8.28
C LEU A 102 3.75 3.73 8.64
N TRP A 103 4.67 2.85 9.03
CA TRP A 103 4.33 1.51 9.53
C TRP A 103 3.29 1.57 10.66
N ALA A 104 3.54 2.41 11.68
CA ALA A 104 2.66 2.62 12.82
C ALA A 104 1.35 3.36 12.49
N THR A 105 1.24 3.98 11.31
CA THR A 105 0.00 4.61 10.83
C THR A 105 -0.91 3.59 10.14
N VAL A 106 -0.32 2.57 9.53
CA VAL A 106 -1.02 1.52 8.78
C VAL A 106 -1.50 0.38 9.69
N HIS A 107 -0.80 0.10 10.80
CA HIS A 107 -1.08 -0.99 11.74
C HIS A 107 -1.42 -0.47 13.13
#